data_AF-T0LBT0-F1
#
_entry.id   AF-T0LBT0-F1
#
_cell.length_a   1.000
_cell.length_b   1.000
_cell.length_c   1.000
_cell.angle_alpha   90.00
_cell.angle_beta   90.00
_cell.angle_gamma   90.00
#
_symmetry.space_group_name_H-M   'P 1'
#
loop_
_entity.id
_entity.type
_entity.pdbx_description
1 polymer ?
#
loop_
_entity_poly.entity_id
_entity_poly.type
_entity_poly.pdbx_seq_one_letter_code
_entity_poly.pdbx_strand_id
1 'polypeptide(L)'
;MATISGTDDGPTEVCYMMTRANGGGTILGGTYDKDNWDANPDPNIAVRIMKRAVDLCPALTGGKGIEALSIIRHGVGLRPYREGGVRIEIDTKTFEDGTPIVHDYGHAGWGYQGSYGTAEGVVELVNQIRTEKGEKLANEPKLFSWDRPAKL
;
A
#
# COMPACT_ATOMS: atom_id res chain seq x y z
N MET A 1 2.67 -16.15 -1.17
CA MET A 1 2.10 -15.19 -0.20
C MET A 1 1.01 -15.93 0.56
N ALA A 2 1.02 -15.86 1.88
CA ALA A 2 -0.08 -16.37 2.71
C ALA A 2 -0.66 -15.19 3.50
N THR A 3 -1.99 -15.11 3.60
CA THR A 3 -2.73 -14.04 4.29
C THR A 3 -4.00 -14.63 4.92
N ILE A 4 -4.29 -14.25 6.16
CA ILE A 4 -5.55 -14.55 6.84
C ILE A 4 -6.17 -13.25 7.40
N SER A 5 -7.49 -13.12 7.31
CA SER A 5 -8.22 -11.88 7.61
C SER A 5 -8.50 -11.66 9.11
N GLY A 6 -8.13 -12.60 9.99
CA GLY A 6 -8.31 -12.50 11.44
C GLY A 6 -7.41 -13.48 12.17
N THR A 7 -7.24 -13.25 13.48
CA THR A 7 -6.41 -14.08 14.37
C THR A 7 -7.07 -14.18 15.75
N ASP A 8 -6.71 -15.20 16.52
CA ASP A 8 -7.23 -15.41 17.89
C ASP A 8 -6.57 -14.47 18.93
N ASP A 9 -5.55 -13.70 18.54
CA ASP A 9 -4.74 -12.86 19.44
C ASP A 9 -5.40 -11.49 19.72
N GLY A 10 -6.27 -11.01 18.84
CA GLY A 10 -6.99 -9.75 19.03
C GLY A 10 -7.56 -9.15 17.75
N PRO A 11 -8.47 -8.16 17.88
CA PRO A 11 -9.19 -7.58 16.74
C PRO A 11 -8.30 -6.76 15.81
N THR A 12 -7.13 -6.32 16.27
CA THR A 12 -6.17 -5.54 15.48
C THR A 12 -5.04 -6.40 14.91
N GLU A 13 -5.05 -7.70 15.16
CA GLU A 13 -3.96 -8.61 14.79
C GLU A 13 -4.32 -9.43 13.55
N VAL A 14 -3.41 -9.41 12.57
CA VAL A 14 -3.54 -10.13 11.29
C VAL A 14 -2.32 -11.00 11.06
N CYS A 15 -2.37 -11.89 10.07
CA CYS A 15 -1.19 -12.65 9.66
C CYS A 15 -1.01 -12.61 8.14
N TYR A 16 0.16 -12.17 7.69
CA TYR A 16 0.60 -12.27 6.32
C TYR A 16 2.11 -12.50 6.22
N MET A 17 2.54 -13.13 5.14
CA MET A 17 3.97 -13.30 4.85
C MET A 17 4.29 -13.17 3.36
N MET A 18 5.38 -12.47 3.06
CA MET A 18 5.88 -12.28 1.70
C MET A 18 7.40 -12.17 1.66
N THR A 19 8.03 -12.93 0.77
CA THR A 19 9.47 -12.85 0.53
C THR A 19 9.74 -11.83 -0.58
N ARG A 20 10.60 -10.86 -0.29
CA ARG A 20 11.02 -9.84 -1.26
C ARG A 20 11.90 -10.47 -2.34
N ALA A 21 11.88 -9.87 -3.53
CA ALA A 21 12.77 -10.24 -4.62
C ALA A 21 14.25 -10.08 -4.22
N ASN A 22 15.12 -10.76 -4.97
CA ASN A 22 16.58 -10.62 -4.92
C ASN A 22 17.18 -10.78 -3.50
N GLY A 23 16.61 -11.69 -2.69
CA GLY A 23 17.11 -11.96 -1.34
C GLY A 23 16.84 -10.84 -0.34
N GLY A 24 15.90 -9.92 -0.61
CA GLY A 24 15.58 -8.78 0.26
C GLY A 24 14.93 -9.12 1.61
N GLY A 25 14.84 -10.40 1.96
CA GLY A 25 14.26 -10.92 3.20
C GLY A 25 12.76 -11.22 3.10
N THR A 26 12.25 -11.90 4.13
CA THR A 26 10.82 -12.22 4.29
C THR A 26 10.19 -11.27 5.30
N ILE A 27 9.08 -10.65 4.91
CA ILE A 27 8.25 -9.83 5.79
C ILE A 27 7.24 -10.75 6.46
N LEU A 28 7.21 -10.70 7.79
CA LEU A 28 6.17 -11.30 8.62
C LEU A 28 5.31 -10.15 9.16
N GLY A 29 4.01 -10.21 8.91
CA GLY A 29 3.06 -9.28 9.49
C GLY A 29 1.88 -10.03 10.11
N GLY A 30 1.01 -9.37 10.84
CA GLY A 30 1.13 -7.95 11.18
C GLY A 30 0.00 -7.48 12.08
N THR A 31 -0.24 -6.18 12.01
CA THR A 31 -1.33 -5.50 12.71
C THR A 31 -2.07 -4.58 11.75
N TYR A 32 -3.34 -4.33 12.09
CA TYR A 32 -4.18 -3.28 11.56
C TYR A 32 -4.86 -2.59 12.75
N ASP A 33 -4.17 -1.60 13.31
CA ASP A 33 -4.58 -0.89 14.52
C ASP A 33 -4.94 0.55 14.17
N LYS A 34 -6.24 0.83 14.07
CA LYS A 34 -6.74 2.13 13.64
C LYS A 34 -6.57 3.14 14.79
N ASP A 35 -6.20 4.37 14.46
CA ASP A 35 -6.03 5.49 15.41
C ASP A 35 -4.85 5.34 16.39
N ASN A 36 -4.01 4.30 16.21
CA ASN A 36 -2.74 4.14 16.91
C ASN A 36 -1.60 4.80 16.12
N TRP A 37 -0.89 5.73 16.77
CA TRP A 37 0.21 6.52 16.19
C TRP A 37 1.58 6.16 16.76
N ASP A 38 1.68 5.11 17.59
CA ASP A 38 2.96 4.67 18.11
C ASP A 38 3.84 4.14 16.96
N ALA A 39 5.01 4.75 16.81
CA ALA A 39 5.98 4.37 15.79
C ALA A 39 6.96 3.30 16.28
N ASN A 40 6.86 2.89 17.55
CA ASN A 40 7.78 1.94 18.16
C ASN A 40 7.25 0.50 18.04
N PRO A 41 8.10 -0.48 17.69
CA PRO A 41 7.71 -1.88 17.77
C PRO A 41 7.43 -2.32 19.21
N ASP A 42 6.25 -2.89 19.47
CA ASP A 42 5.94 -3.57 20.73
C ASP A 42 6.52 -5.00 20.69
N PRO A 43 7.42 -5.37 21.63
CA PRO A 43 8.00 -6.71 21.71
C PRO A 43 6.97 -7.85 21.82
N ASN A 44 5.86 -7.63 22.54
CA ASN A 44 4.82 -8.63 22.71
C ASN A 44 4.07 -8.87 21.39
N ILE A 45 3.75 -7.81 20.65
CA ILE A 45 3.14 -7.90 19.32
C ILE A 45 4.11 -8.62 18.36
N ALA A 46 5.39 -8.27 18.39
CA ALA A 46 6.41 -8.91 17.56
C ALA A 46 6.47 -10.43 17.79
N VAL A 47 6.48 -10.87 19.06
CA VAL A 47 6.46 -12.30 19.42
C VAL A 47 5.20 -12.98 18.87
N ARG A 48 4.03 -12.37 19.00
CA ARG A 48 2.78 -12.95 18.48
C ARG A 48 2.75 -13.03 16.95
N ILE A 49 3.24 -12.00 16.24
CA ILE A 49 3.41 -12.04 14.77
C ILE A 49 4.29 -13.23 14.36
N MET A 50 5.46 -13.39 15.00
CA MET A 50 6.39 -14.48 14.70
C MET A 50 5.75 -15.84 14.96
N LYS A 51 5.04 -16.00 16.08
CA LYS A 51 4.32 -17.23 16.42
C LYS A 51 3.29 -17.58 15.35
N ARG A 52 2.40 -16.64 14.99
CA ARG A 52 1.39 -16.85 13.94
C ARG A 52 2.01 -17.23 12.60
N ALA A 53 3.11 -16.59 12.22
CA ALA A 53 3.78 -16.88 10.98
C ALA A 53 4.37 -18.30 10.94
N VAL A 54 5.04 -18.72 12.01
CA VAL A 54 5.63 -20.08 12.12
C VAL A 54 4.54 -21.14 12.22
N ASP A 55 3.47 -20.89 12.97
CA ASP A 55 2.31 -21.79 13.07
C ASP A 55 1.65 -21.97 11.69
N LEU A 56 1.48 -20.88 10.93
CA LEU A 56 0.91 -20.92 9.58
C LEU A 56 1.85 -21.55 8.53
N CYS A 57 3.16 -21.36 8.67
CA CYS A 57 4.16 -21.89 7.75
C CYS A 57 5.38 -22.42 8.52
N PRO A 58 5.32 -23.67 9.03
CA PRO A 58 6.42 -24.26 9.82
C PRO A 58 7.74 -24.39 9.04
N ALA A 59 7.67 -24.39 7.70
CA ALA A 59 8.84 -24.40 6.82
C ALA A 59 9.75 -23.17 7.00
N LEU A 60 9.24 -22.05 7.55
CA LEU A 60 10.03 -20.86 7.86
C LEU A 60 11.21 -21.16 8.79
N THR A 61 11.07 -22.16 9.67
CA THR A 61 12.09 -22.53 10.66
C THR A 61 12.42 -24.02 10.67
N GLY A 62 11.87 -24.79 9.74
CA GLY A 62 11.95 -26.25 9.75
C GLY A 62 11.30 -26.86 11.00
N GLY A 63 10.23 -26.25 11.52
CA GLY A 63 9.50 -26.71 12.70
C GLY A 63 10.18 -26.44 14.04
N LYS A 64 11.25 -25.62 14.08
CA LYS A 64 12.03 -25.35 15.30
C LYS A 64 11.48 -24.22 16.19
N GLY A 65 10.26 -23.76 15.91
CA GLY A 65 9.64 -22.63 16.61
C GLY A 65 10.22 -21.27 16.21
N ILE A 66 9.83 -20.21 16.92
CA ILE A 66 10.18 -18.81 16.58
C ILE A 66 11.67 -18.49 16.80
N GLU A 67 12.34 -19.18 17.72
CA GLU A 67 13.75 -18.94 18.07
C GLU A 67 14.73 -19.23 16.92
N ALA A 68 14.28 -20.02 15.94
CA ALA A 68 15.06 -20.34 14.74
C ALA A 68 14.88 -19.30 13.62
N LEU A 69 14.06 -18.26 13.81
CA LEU A 69 14.00 -17.13 12.88
C LEU A 69 15.27 -16.29 12.97
N SER A 70 15.95 -16.09 11.84
CA SER A 70 17.03 -15.10 11.74
C SER A 70 16.43 -13.71 11.52
N ILE A 71 16.10 -13.03 12.61
CA ILE A 71 15.42 -11.74 12.58
C ILE A 71 16.42 -10.66 12.13
N ILE A 72 16.09 -9.92 11.06
CA ILE A 72 16.90 -8.79 10.58
C ILE A 72 16.60 -7.53 11.42
N ARG A 73 15.31 -7.21 11.61
CA ARG A 73 14.84 -6.07 12.41
C ARG A 73 13.32 -6.15 12.64
N HIS A 74 12.83 -5.33 13.56
CA HIS A 74 11.42 -4.98 13.68
C HIS A 74 11.14 -3.62 13.03
N GLY A 75 9.88 -3.37 12.64
CA GLY A 75 9.49 -2.09 12.04
C GLY A 75 8.00 -1.86 12.12
N VAL A 76 7.63 -0.59 12.27
CA VAL A 76 6.24 -0.12 12.30
C VAL A 76 6.06 0.90 11.17
N GLY A 77 4.90 0.85 10.51
CA GLY A 77 4.52 1.81 9.48
C GLY A 77 3.07 2.22 9.65
N LEU A 78 2.79 3.51 9.47
CA LEU A 78 1.46 4.08 9.57
C LEU A 78 0.80 4.08 8.19
N ARG A 79 -0.32 3.36 8.06
CA ARG A 79 -1.09 3.32 6.81
C ARG A 79 -1.88 4.63 6.69
N PRO A 80 -1.82 5.37 5.56
CA PRO A 80 -2.57 6.60 5.35
C PRO A 80 -4.04 6.28 5.03
N TYR A 81 -4.77 5.76 6.02
CA TYR A 81 -6.20 5.50 5.90
C TYR A 81 -6.97 6.81 5.83
N ARG A 82 -7.97 6.86 4.95
CA ARG A 82 -8.94 7.95 4.87
C ARG A 82 -10.35 7.38 4.91
N GLU A 83 -11.21 7.98 5.73
CA GLU A 83 -12.64 7.68 5.67
C GLU A 83 -13.21 8.08 4.30
N GLY A 84 -13.96 7.18 3.67
CA GLY A 84 -14.40 7.34 2.28
C GLY A 84 -13.41 6.86 1.21
N GLY A 85 -12.29 6.23 1.58
CA GLY A 85 -11.37 5.59 0.64
C GLY A 85 -10.30 6.53 0.07
N VAL A 86 -9.69 6.19 -1.07
CA VAL A 86 -8.74 7.10 -1.74
C VAL A 86 -9.44 8.38 -2.20
N ARG A 87 -8.75 9.51 -2.23
CA ARG A 87 -9.23 10.76 -2.85
C ARG A 87 -8.39 11.04 -4.09
N ILE A 88 -9.03 10.98 -5.26
CA ILE A 88 -8.46 11.27 -6.57
C ILE A 88 -9.41 12.22 -7.29
N GLU A 89 -9.13 13.52 -7.25
CA GLU A 89 -9.99 14.57 -7.82
C GLU A 89 -9.24 15.90 -7.96
N ILE A 90 -9.75 16.78 -8.81
CA ILE A 90 -9.34 18.19 -8.89
C ILE A 90 -10.00 18.93 -7.73
N ASP A 91 -9.23 19.70 -6.96
CA ASP A 91 -9.81 20.53 -5.91
C ASP A 91 -10.62 21.69 -6.52
N THR A 92 -11.72 22.04 -5.86
CA THR A 92 -12.50 23.24 -6.19
C THR A 92 -11.72 24.54 -6.01
N LYS A 93 -10.64 24.51 -5.23
CA LYS A 93 -9.74 25.64 -4.98
C LYS A 93 -8.47 25.52 -5.80
N THR A 94 -7.88 26.66 -6.09
CA THR A 94 -6.54 26.80 -6.63
C THR A 94 -5.63 27.42 -5.57
N PHE A 95 -4.32 27.34 -5.78
CA PHE A 95 -3.38 28.19 -5.04
C PHE A 95 -3.59 29.67 -5.39
N GLU A 96 -2.99 30.56 -4.60
CA GLU A 96 -3.13 32.02 -4.77
C GLU A 96 -2.72 32.52 -6.16
N ASP A 97 -1.78 31.83 -6.81
CA ASP A 97 -1.30 32.12 -8.17
C ASP A 97 -2.17 31.48 -9.29
N GLY A 98 -3.27 30.82 -8.92
CA GLY A 98 -4.14 30.11 -9.84
C GLY A 98 -3.68 28.70 -10.21
N THR A 99 -2.64 28.16 -9.56
CA THR A 99 -2.19 26.79 -9.79
C THR A 99 -3.26 25.77 -9.34
N PRO A 100 -3.73 24.88 -10.23
CA PRO A 100 -4.70 23.84 -9.89
C PRO A 100 -4.12 22.80 -8.93
N ILE A 101 -4.99 22.19 -8.13
CA ILE A 101 -4.63 21.15 -7.17
C ILE A 101 -5.29 19.84 -7.59
N VAL A 102 -4.50 18.76 -7.70
CA VAL A 102 -5.00 17.39 -7.91
C VAL A 102 -4.60 16.57 -6.69
N HIS A 103 -5.58 15.90 -6.09
CA HIS A 103 -5.38 15.03 -4.94
C HIS A 103 -5.09 13.60 -5.39
N ASP A 104 -4.19 12.91 -4.68
CA ASP A 104 -3.98 11.46 -4.78
C ASP A 104 -3.47 10.92 -3.43
N TYR A 105 -4.38 10.72 -2.47
CA TYR A 105 -4.03 10.28 -1.12
C TYR A 105 -5.12 9.42 -0.47
N GLY A 106 -4.80 8.79 0.66
CA GLY A 106 -5.77 7.97 1.42
C GLY A 106 -5.76 6.48 1.07
N HIS A 107 -4.64 5.96 0.59
CA HIS A 107 -4.49 4.58 0.07
C HIS A 107 -4.50 3.47 1.12
N ALA A 108 -4.58 3.79 2.41
CA ALA A 108 -4.57 2.80 3.50
C ALA A 108 -3.46 1.73 3.32
N GLY A 109 -3.83 0.44 3.25
CA GLY A 109 -2.90 -0.68 3.09
C GLY A 109 -2.61 -1.12 1.66
N TRP A 110 -3.16 -0.45 0.65
CA TRP A 110 -3.15 -0.93 -0.74
C TRP A 110 -2.44 0.00 -1.74
N GLY A 111 -1.73 1.03 -1.27
CA GLY A 111 -1.07 1.99 -2.15
C GLY A 111 -0.16 1.38 -3.22
N TYR A 112 0.62 0.35 -2.89
CA TYR A 112 1.47 -0.32 -3.89
C TYR A 112 0.66 -1.04 -4.97
N GLN A 113 -0.34 -1.84 -4.60
CA GLN A 113 -1.13 -2.60 -5.57
C GLN A 113 -2.01 -1.71 -6.46
N GLY A 114 -2.41 -0.52 -5.99
CA GLY A 114 -3.21 0.43 -6.76
C GLY A 114 -2.42 1.53 -7.47
N SER A 115 -1.13 1.68 -7.16
CA SER A 115 -0.30 2.84 -7.56
C SER A 115 -0.38 3.24 -9.03
N TYR A 116 -0.33 2.26 -9.94
CA TYR A 116 -0.40 2.53 -11.38
C TYR A 116 -1.77 3.06 -11.81
N GLY A 117 -2.86 2.52 -11.27
CA GLY A 117 -4.21 2.97 -11.61
C GLY A 117 -4.54 4.32 -10.98
N THR A 118 -4.04 4.62 -9.78
CA THR A 118 -4.25 5.94 -9.17
C THR A 118 -3.43 7.02 -9.87
N ALA A 119 -2.19 6.71 -10.28
CA ALA A 119 -1.38 7.59 -11.12
C ALA A 119 -2.01 7.87 -12.50
N GLU A 120 -2.66 6.87 -13.10
CA GLU A 120 -3.45 7.06 -14.34
C GLU A 120 -4.55 8.09 -14.15
N GLY A 121 -5.37 7.93 -13.10
CA GLY A 121 -6.44 8.87 -12.78
C GLY A 121 -5.92 10.29 -12.55
N VAL A 122 -4.75 10.45 -11.91
CA VAL A 122 -4.10 11.78 -11.78
C VAL A 122 -3.73 12.36 -13.14
N VAL A 123 -3.16 11.55 -14.03
CA VAL A 123 -2.78 12.01 -15.38
C VAL A 123 -4.00 12.44 -16.18
N GLU A 124 -5.12 11.72 -16.09
CA GLU A 124 -6.39 12.09 -16.72
C GLU A 124 -6.89 13.46 -16.23
N LEU A 125 -6.88 13.69 -14.91
CA LEU A 125 -7.30 14.96 -14.31
C LEU A 125 -6.39 16.13 -14.70
N VAL A 126 -5.07 15.90 -14.73
CA VAL A 126 -4.11 16.91 -15.19
C VAL A 126 -4.31 17.24 -16.67
N ASN A 127 -4.58 16.23 -17.49
CA ASN A 127 -4.86 16.41 -18.92
C ASN A 127 -6.18 17.15 -19.17
N GLN A 128 -7.20 16.92 -18.33
CA GLN A 128 -8.42 17.72 -18.35
C GLN A 128 -8.10 19.21 -18.12
N ILE A 129 -7.37 19.54 -17.05
CA ILE A 129 -6.94 20.90 -16.73
C ILE A 129 -6.19 21.56 -17.91
N ARG A 130 -5.26 20.82 -18.51
CA ARG A 130 -4.46 21.31 -19.65
C ARG A 130 -5.32 21.59 -20.88
N THR A 131 -6.26 20.71 -21.18
CA THR A 131 -7.21 20.87 -22.28
C THR A 131 -8.11 22.09 -22.06
N GLU A 132 -8.61 22.29 -20.83
CA GLU A 132 -9.39 23.48 -20.45
C GLU A 132 -8.58 24.78 -20.62
N LYS A 133 -7.26 24.72 -20.44
CA LYS A 133 -6.32 25.82 -20.71
C LYS A 133 -5.92 25.97 -22.18
N GLY A 134 -6.46 25.15 -23.09
CA GLY A 134 -6.25 25.23 -24.53
C GLY A 134 -5.04 24.46 -25.05
N GLU A 135 -4.40 23.61 -24.24
CA GLU A 135 -3.31 22.75 -24.71
C GLU A 135 -3.83 21.62 -25.60
N LYS A 136 -3.02 21.21 -26.59
CA LYS A 136 -3.31 20.06 -27.46
C LYS A 136 -2.54 18.83 -26.96
N LEU A 137 -3.26 17.76 -26.65
CA LEU A 137 -2.69 16.54 -26.06
C LEU A 137 -2.34 15.43 -27.06
N ALA A 138 -2.24 15.75 -28.36
CA ALA A 138 -2.04 14.75 -29.42
C ALA A 138 -0.77 13.90 -29.25
N ASN A 139 0.22 14.41 -28.50
CA ASN A 139 1.51 13.76 -28.27
C ASN A 139 1.67 13.21 -26.84
N GLU A 140 0.63 13.26 -26.01
CA GLU A 140 0.73 12.71 -24.65
C GLU A 140 0.93 11.19 -24.68
N PRO A 141 1.88 10.65 -23.90
CA PRO A 141 2.09 9.22 -23.80
C PRO A 141 0.83 8.53 -23.29
N LYS A 142 0.37 7.56 -24.07
CA LYS A 142 -0.66 6.61 -23.67
C LYS A 142 -0.01 5.60 -22.71
N LEU A 143 -0.37 5.67 -21.43
CA LEU A 143 0.30 4.96 -20.36
C LEU A 143 0.02 3.46 -20.41
N PHE A 144 -1.19 3.05 -20.80
CA PHE A 144 -1.56 1.65 -20.86
C PHE A 144 -1.95 1.17 -22.26
N SER A 145 -1.98 -0.16 -22.41
CA SER A 145 -2.28 -0.78 -23.69
C SER A 145 -3.71 -0.54 -24.16
N TRP A 146 -4.66 -0.30 -23.25
CA TRP A 146 -6.08 -0.05 -23.56
C TRP A 146 -6.39 1.39 -23.99
N ASP A 147 -5.49 2.34 -23.75
CA ASP A 147 -5.58 3.71 -24.28
C ASP A 147 -5.39 3.76 -25.80
N ARG A 148 -4.80 2.70 -26.36
CA ARG A 148 -4.64 2.55 -27.82
C ARG A 148 -5.94 1.95 -28.37
N PRO A 149 -6.50 2.52 -29.47
CA PRO A 149 -7.59 1.85 -30.17
C PRO A 149 -7.14 0.42 -30.49
N ALA A 150 -8.01 -0.55 -30.22
CA ALA A 150 -7.73 -1.96 -30.49
C ALA A 150 -7.24 -2.08 -31.94
N LYS A 151 -6.06 -2.70 -32.14
CA LYS A 151 -5.64 -3.10 -33.47
C LYS A 151 -6.60 -4.22 -33.90
N LEU A 152 -7.67 -3.84 -34.60
CA LEU A 152 -8.46 -4.75 -35.43
C LEU A 152 -7.62 -5.15 -36.65
#